data_AF-A0A6P0MBK8-F1
#
_entry.id   AF-A0A6P0MBK8-F1
#
_cell.length_a   1.000
_cell.length_b   1.000
_cell.length_c   1.000
_cell.angle_alpha   90.00
_cell.angle_beta   90.00
_cell.angle_gamma   90.00
#
_symmetry.space_group_name_H-M   'P 1'
#
loop_
_entity.id
_entity.type
_entity.pdbx_description
1 polymer ?
#
loop_
_entity_poly.entity_id
_entity_poly.type
_entity_poly.pdbx_seq_one_letter_code
_entity_poly.pdbx_strand_id
1 'polypeptide(L)'
;MYEGFRETWAEWGRSLDLKDATSWTQLGQDLWLLLSVQGLPIPLSVLLLACLAGGYSSIPLLAATGLNLFLVLIRLALLWAIYPCYHRLEHFSPAALLFWLSPLADPLAVVRIFLSAGQKPTQWRGRVYPTNS
;
A
#
# COMPACT_ATOMS: atom_id res chain seq x y z
N MET A 1 -18.28 3.04 11.11
CA MET A 1 -17.65 3.02 9.77
C MET A 1 -17.59 4.47 9.32
N TYR A 2 -16.50 4.97 8.74
CA TYR A 2 -16.42 6.36 8.28
C TYR A 2 -17.56 6.66 7.30
N GLU A 3 -18.12 7.87 7.34
CA GLU A 3 -19.31 8.22 6.56
C GLU A 3 -19.00 8.40 5.06
N GLY A 4 -17.72 8.53 4.68
CA GLY A 4 -17.34 8.61 3.27
C GLY A 4 -15.85 8.41 2.98
N PHE A 5 -15.54 8.41 1.67
CA PHE A 5 -14.17 8.20 1.15
C PHE A 5 -13.19 9.28 1.63
N ARG A 6 -13.66 10.53 1.75
CA ARG A 6 -12.85 11.67 2.23
C ARG A 6 -12.51 11.54 3.72
N GLU A 7 -13.48 11.16 4.54
CA GLU A 7 -13.28 10.95 5.98
C GLU A 7 -12.38 9.73 6.20
N THR A 8 -12.60 8.65 5.44
CA THR A 8 -11.73 7.47 5.42
C THR A 8 -10.30 7.87 5.05
N TRP A 9 -10.10 8.65 3.99
CA TRP A 9 -8.75 9.08 3.57
C TRP A 9 -8.04 9.99 4.58
N ALA A 10 -8.79 10.87 5.25
CA ALA A 10 -8.26 11.76 6.29
C ALA A 10 -7.81 10.96 7.51
N GLU A 11 -8.64 10.02 7.96
CA GLU A 11 -8.46 9.28 9.21
C GLU A 11 -7.61 8.00 9.08
N TRP A 12 -7.55 7.40 7.88
CA TRP A 12 -6.82 6.14 7.62
C TRP A 12 -5.34 6.24 7.99
N GLY A 13 -4.75 7.41 7.75
CA GLY A 13 -3.37 7.69 8.10
C GLY A 13 -3.08 7.82 9.60
N ARG A 14 -4.10 7.89 10.46
CA ARG A 14 -3.97 7.95 11.93
C ARG A 14 -4.01 6.56 12.57
N SER A 15 -4.68 5.59 11.95
CA SER A 15 -4.72 4.20 12.40
C SER A 15 -3.38 3.46 12.28
N LEU A 16 -2.44 3.99 11.48
CA LEU A 16 -1.05 3.55 11.48
C LEU A 16 -0.31 4.25 12.62
N ASP A 17 -0.39 3.68 13.82
CA ASP A 17 0.25 4.16 15.07
C ASP A 17 1.78 3.94 15.09
N LEU A 18 2.38 3.69 13.93
CA LEU A 18 3.78 3.33 13.78
C LEU A 18 4.73 4.39 14.34
N LYS A 19 4.35 5.68 14.32
CA LYS A 19 5.22 6.79 14.76
C LYS A 19 5.22 7.03 16.28
N ASP A 20 4.14 6.70 16.98
CA ASP A 20 4.02 6.98 18.41
C ASP A 20 4.61 5.84 19.27
N ALA A 21 4.81 4.66 18.66
CA ALA A 21 5.35 3.47 19.32
C ALA A 21 6.79 3.07 18.88
N THR A 22 7.38 3.73 17.88
CA THR A 22 8.70 3.32 17.34
C THR A 22 9.70 4.46 17.24
N SER A 23 10.99 4.11 17.22
CA SER A 23 12.06 5.08 16.97
C SER A 23 12.07 5.54 15.51
N TRP A 24 12.63 6.72 15.24
CA TRP A 24 12.74 7.26 13.87
C TRP A 24 13.45 6.31 12.89
N THR A 25 14.46 5.58 13.36
CA THR A 25 15.19 4.60 12.53
C THR A 25 14.30 3.42 12.16
N GLN A 26 13.54 2.90 13.13
CA GLN A 26 12.62 1.79 12.91
C GLN A 26 11.48 2.20 11.97
N LEU A 27 10.91 3.39 12.18
CA LEU A 27 9.92 3.97 11.27
C LEU A 27 10.45 4.07 9.83
N GLY A 28 11.70 4.51 9.66
CA GLY A 28 12.35 4.56 8.35
C GLY A 28 12.50 3.18 7.69
N GLN A 29 12.87 2.15 8.46
CA GLN A 29 12.99 0.78 7.98
C GLN A 29 11.62 0.22 7.54
N ASP A 30 10.58 0.46 8.34
CA ASP A 30 9.21 0.01 8.05
C ASP A 30 8.68 0.69 6.78
N LEU A 31 8.94 1.99 6.62
CA LEU A 31 8.57 2.74 5.41
C LEU A 31 9.29 2.21 4.16
N TRP A 32 10.58 1.90 4.27
CA TRP A 32 11.35 1.29 3.17
C TRP A 32 10.87 -0.12 2.83
N LEU A 33 10.53 -0.91 3.84
CA LEU A 33 9.96 -2.24 3.65
C LEU A 33 8.62 -2.13 2.91
N LEU A 34 7.70 -1.28 3.38
CA LEU A 34 6.40 -1.04 2.75
C LEU A 34 6.54 -0.57 1.31
N LEU A 35 7.45 0.39 1.05
CA LEU A 35 7.72 0.83 -0.31
C LEU A 35 8.20 -0.32 -1.19
N SER A 36 9.10 -1.17 -0.69
CA SER A 36 9.70 -2.27 -1.45
C SER A 36 8.71 -3.40 -1.74
N VAL A 37 7.87 -3.79 -0.78
CA VAL A 37 7.00 -4.97 -0.89
C VAL A 37 5.56 -4.66 -1.28
N GLN A 38 5.13 -3.40 -1.16
CA GLN A 38 3.77 -2.98 -1.46
C GLN A 38 3.72 -1.83 -2.50
N GLY A 39 4.57 -0.81 -2.36
CA GLY A 39 4.50 0.38 -3.23
C GLY A 39 5.12 0.20 -4.62
N LEU A 40 6.26 -0.49 -4.69
CA LEU A 40 7.05 -0.66 -5.91
C LEU A 40 6.69 -1.87 -6.80
N PRO A 41 6.16 -3.01 -6.31
CA PRO A 41 6.08 -4.22 -7.13
C PRO A 41 5.36 -4.06 -8.47
N ILE A 42 4.25 -3.31 -8.54
CA ILE A 42 3.55 -3.08 -9.81
C ILE A 42 4.31 -2.08 -10.70
N PRO A 43 4.62 -0.84 -10.27
CA PRO A 43 5.38 0.10 -11.10
C PRO A 43 6.71 -0.47 -11.61
N LEU A 44 7.43 -1.19 -10.73
CA LEU A 44 8.71 -1.78 -11.05
C LEU A 44 8.56 -2.95 -12.02
N SER A 45 7.49 -3.76 -11.91
CA SER A 45 7.22 -4.84 -12.87
C SER A 45 7.02 -4.28 -14.28
N VAL A 46 6.27 -3.19 -14.42
CA VAL A 46 6.05 -2.53 -15.71
C VAL A 46 7.36 -2.05 -16.31
N LEU A 47 8.20 -1.38 -15.51
CA LEU A 47 9.49 -0.88 -15.96
C LEU A 47 10.43 -2.02 -16.38
N LEU A 48 10.57 -3.05 -15.54
CA LEU A 48 11.48 -4.17 -15.79
C LEU A 48 11.07 -4.97 -17.03
N LEU A 49 9.75 -5.23 -17.19
CA LEU A 49 9.23 -5.89 -18.38
C LEU A 49 9.41 -5.04 -19.64
N ALA A 50 9.26 -3.71 -19.55
CA ALA A 50 9.53 -2.81 -20.67
C ALA A 50 11.02 -2.83 -21.07
N CYS A 51 11.95 -2.90 -20.10
CA CYS A 51 13.37 -3.07 -20.39
C CYS A 51 13.66 -4.40 -21.10
N LEU A 52 13.08 -5.52 -20.62
CA LEU A 52 13.23 -6.81 -21.29
C LEU A 52 12.65 -6.80 -22.71
N ALA A 53 11.48 -6.20 -22.90
CA ALA A 53 10.85 -6.04 -24.21
C ALA A 53 11.67 -5.14 -25.16
N GLY A 54 12.41 -4.18 -24.61
CA GLY A 54 13.37 -3.34 -25.33
C GLY A 54 14.66 -4.05 -25.74
N GLY A 55 14.82 -5.35 -25.45
CA GLY A 55 15.99 -6.15 -25.82
C GLY A 55 17.14 -6.06 -24.82
N TYR A 56 16.96 -5.38 -23.69
CA TYR A 56 17.94 -5.42 -22.60
C TYR A 56 17.82 -6.77 -21.88
N SER A 57 18.90 -7.56 -21.88
CA SER A 57 18.94 -8.82 -21.16
C SER A 57 20.25 -8.95 -20.39
N SER A 58 20.15 -8.96 -19.07
CA SER A 58 21.27 -9.25 -18.17
C SER A 58 20.79 -10.15 -17.04
N ILE A 59 21.70 -10.95 -16.46
CA ILE A 59 21.35 -11.84 -15.34
C ILE A 59 20.75 -11.06 -14.16
N PRO A 60 21.29 -9.90 -13.74
CA PRO A 60 20.68 -9.11 -12.67
C PRO A 60 19.28 -8.60 -13.03
N LEU A 61 19.05 -8.20 -14.28
CA LEU A 61 17.75 -7.73 -14.74
C LEU A 61 16.70 -8.85 -14.71
N LEU A 62 17.06 -10.05 -15.17
CA LEU A 62 16.20 -11.23 -15.13
C LEU A 62 15.88 -11.64 -13.69
N ALA A 63 16.89 -11.66 -12.81
CA ALA A 63 16.71 -11.99 -11.41
C ALA A 63 15.81 -10.98 -10.69
N ALA A 64 16.05 -9.67 -10.90
CA ALA A 64 15.21 -8.61 -10.36
C ALA A 64 13.76 -8.69 -10.87
N THR A 65 13.58 -8.98 -12.16
CA THR A 65 12.25 -9.17 -12.76
C THR A 65 11.54 -10.36 -12.15
N GLY A 66 12.21 -11.52 -12.04
CA GLY A 66 11.64 -12.72 -11.45
C GLY A 66 11.24 -12.53 -9.99
N LEU A 67 12.11 -11.92 -9.18
CA LEU A 67 11.82 -11.59 -7.78
C LEU A 67 10.62 -10.64 -7.67
N ASN A 68 10.59 -9.58 -8.48
CA ASN A 68 9.54 -8.58 -8.40
C ASN A 68 8.17 -9.12 -8.86
N LEU A 69 8.15 -9.95 -9.92
CA LEU A 69 6.94 -10.65 -10.35
C LEU A 69 6.46 -11.67 -9.31
N PHE A 70 7.39 -12.33 -8.60
CA PHE A 70 7.04 -13.23 -7.49
C PHE A 70 6.36 -12.48 -6.34
N LEU A 71 6.80 -11.25 -6.01
CA LEU A 71 6.11 -10.41 -5.03
C LEU A 71 4.70 -10.04 -5.49
N VAL A 72 4.52 -9.68 -6.77
CA VAL A 72 3.18 -9.42 -7.35
C VAL A 72 2.31 -10.68 -7.27
N LEU A 73 2.86 -11.86 -7.55
CA LEU A 73 2.14 -13.12 -7.46
C LEU A 73 1.67 -13.39 -6.02
N ILE A 74 2.53 -13.20 -5.01
CA ILE A 74 2.14 -13.30 -3.60
C ILE A 74 1.00 -12.33 -3.29
N ARG A 75 1.09 -11.07 -3.77
CA ARG A 75 0.04 -10.07 -3.54
C ARG A 75 -1.31 -10.51 -4.10
N LEU A 76 -1.33 -11.05 -5.31
CA LEU A 76 -2.55 -11.59 -5.95
C LEU A 76 -3.07 -12.84 -5.23
N ALA A 77 -2.19 -13.74 -4.79
CA ALA A 77 -2.57 -14.93 -4.04
C ALA A 77 -3.24 -14.56 -2.69
N LEU A 78 -2.67 -13.59 -1.97
CA LEU A 78 -3.27 -13.07 -0.74
C LEU A 78 -4.61 -12.38 -1.00
N LEU A 79 -4.72 -11.61 -2.09
CA LEU A 79 -5.98 -10.98 -2.49
C LEU A 79 -7.08 -12.02 -2.74
N TRP A 80 -6.73 -13.11 -3.43
CA TRP A 80 -7.63 -14.23 -3.65
C TRP A 80 -8.03 -14.92 -2.33
N ALA A 81 -7.07 -15.16 -1.44
CA ALA A 81 -7.32 -15.81 -0.16
C ALA A 81 -8.26 -15.01 0.76
N ILE A 82 -8.18 -13.67 0.75
CA ILE A 82 -9.02 -12.81 1.60
C ILE A 82 -10.36 -12.41 0.93
N TYR A 83 -10.52 -12.63 -0.37
CA TYR A 83 -11.76 -12.32 -1.10
C TYR A 83 -13.05 -12.80 -0.40
N PRO A 84 -13.17 -14.08 0.05
CA PRO A 84 -14.39 -14.56 0.69
C PRO A 84 -14.72 -13.86 2.03
N CYS A 85 -13.73 -13.24 2.68
CA CYS A 85 -13.96 -12.49 3.91
C CYS A 85 -14.69 -11.16 3.68
N TYR A 86 -14.55 -10.57 2.49
CA TYR A 86 -15.17 -9.29 2.13
C TYR A 86 -16.46 -9.47 1.34
N HIS A 87 -16.48 -10.46 0.44
CA HIS A 87 -17.63 -10.73 -0.41
C HIS A 87 -18.09 -12.16 -0.16
N ARG A 88 -19.24 -12.29 0.51
CA ARG A 88 -19.95 -13.58 0.57
C ARG A 88 -20.35 -13.95 -0.86
N LEU A 89 -20.01 -15.17 -1.27
CA LEU A 89 -20.15 -15.70 -2.64
C LEU A 89 -21.58 -15.67 -3.21
N GLU A 90 -22.57 -15.26 -2.42
CA GLU A 90 -23.99 -15.30 -2.75
C GLU A 90 -24.45 -14.14 -3.65
N HIS A 91 -23.77 -12.99 -3.63
CA HIS A 91 -24.22 -11.81 -4.38
C HIS A 91 -23.05 -11.08 -5.06
N PHE A 92 -23.00 -11.13 -6.39
CA PHE A 92 -22.04 -10.35 -7.18
C PHE A 92 -22.41 -8.86 -7.15
N SER A 93 -21.47 -8.00 -6.75
CA SER A 93 -21.64 -6.54 -6.77
C SER A 93 -20.55 -5.90 -7.64
N PRO A 94 -20.81 -4.75 -8.29
CA PRO A 94 -19.78 -4.00 -9.01
C PRO A 94 -18.59 -3.59 -8.12
N ALA A 95 -18.83 -3.42 -6.82
CA ALA A 95 -17.79 -3.14 -5.84
C ALA A 95 -16.80 -4.31 -5.67
N ALA A 96 -17.24 -5.55 -5.94
CA ALA A 96 -16.35 -6.71 -5.96
C ALA A 96 -15.28 -6.61 -7.06
N LEU A 97 -15.54 -5.88 -8.17
CA LEU A 97 -14.54 -5.63 -9.21
C LEU A 97 -13.46 -4.64 -8.73
N LEU A 98 -13.86 -3.62 -7.97
CA LEU A 98 -12.91 -2.65 -7.40
C LEU A 98 -11.95 -3.32 -6.40
N PHE A 99 -12.40 -4.36 -5.70
CA PHE A 99 -11.54 -5.16 -4.82
C PHE A 99 -10.37 -5.78 -5.57
N TRP A 100 -10.60 -6.33 -6.77
CA TRP A 100 -9.54 -6.90 -7.61
C TRP A 100 -8.56 -5.86 -8.15
N LEU A 101 -8.99 -4.60 -8.26
CA LEU A 101 -8.14 -3.46 -8.64
C LEU A 101 -7.36 -2.88 -7.46
N SER A 102 -7.55 -3.38 -6.24
CA SER A 102 -6.86 -2.88 -5.05
C SER A 102 -5.33 -2.85 -5.15
N PRO A 103 -4.63 -3.74 -5.87
CA PRO A 103 -3.18 -3.63 -6.01
C PRO A 103 -2.73 -2.33 -6.70
N LEU A 104 -3.56 -1.74 -7.57
CA LEU A 104 -3.26 -0.44 -8.20
C LEU A 104 -3.30 0.73 -7.21
N ALA A 105 -4.01 0.56 -6.08
CA ALA A 105 -4.05 1.56 -5.03
C ALA A 105 -2.86 1.45 -4.06
N ASP A 106 -2.09 0.35 -4.09
CA ASP A 106 -0.98 0.11 -3.17
C ASP A 106 0.10 1.21 -3.20
N PRO A 107 0.54 1.75 -4.37
CA PRO A 107 1.49 2.86 -4.39
C PRO A 107 0.92 4.13 -3.74
N LEU A 108 -0.36 4.44 -3.99
CA LEU A 108 -1.02 5.60 -3.39
C LEU A 108 -1.19 5.44 -1.88
N ALA A 109 -1.49 4.22 -1.44
CA ALA A 109 -1.57 3.83 -0.04
C ALA A 109 -0.21 4.08 0.65
N VAL A 110 0.89 3.62 0.06
CA VAL A 110 2.24 3.85 0.62
C VAL A 110 2.58 5.34 0.66
N VAL A 111 2.35 6.11 -0.42
CA VAL A 111 2.58 7.58 -0.42
C VAL A 111 1.84 8.25 0.74
N ARG A 112 0.59 7.87 0.97
CA ARG A 112 -0.23 8.42 2.04
C ARG A 112 0.29 8.05 3.43
N ILE A 113 0.87 6.87 3.60
CA ILE A 113 1.56 6.43 4.83
C ILE A 113 2.81 7.29 5.07
N PHE A 114 3.63 7.53 4.04
CA PHE A 114 4.79 8.43 4.14
C PHE A 114 4.38 9.84 4.59
N LEU A 115 3.32 10.40 3.99
CA LEU A 115 2.77 11.71 4.40
C LEU A 115 2.30 11.70 5.85
N SER A 116 1.66 10.62 6.29
CA SER A 116 1.16 10.45 7.65
C SER A 116 2.26 10.29 8.71
N ALA A 117 3.36 9.64 8.34
CA ALA A 117 4.51 9.44 9.21
C ALA A 117 5.16 10.78 9.61
N GLY A 118 5.13 11.78 8.71
CA GLY A 118 5.69 13.11 8.97
C GLY A 118 4.74 14.09 9.67
N GLN A 119 3.45 13.78 9.80
CA GLN A 119 2.45 14.71 10.36
C GLN A 119 2.07 14.30 11.79
N LYS A 120 2.01 15.25 12.74
CA LYS A 120 1.39 15.00 14.06
C LYS A 120 -0.12 15.26 13.98
N PRO A 121 -0.99 14.31 14.35
CA PRO A 121 -2.43 14.53 14.31
C PRO A 121 -2.82 15.48 15.43
N THR A 122 -3.51 16.56 15.07
CA THR A 122 -3.96 17.61 16.02
C THR A 122 -5.46 17.56 16.29
N GLN A 123 -6.20 16.64 15.67
CA GLN A 123 -7.65 16.54 15.82
C GLN A 123 -8.12 15.08 15.89
N TRP A 124 -9.10 14.79 16.75
CA TRP A 124 -9.67 13.45 16.94
C TRP A 124 -11.15 13.51 17.31
N ARG A 125 -12.05 12.92 16.48
CA ARG A 125 -13.51 12.89 16.72
C ARG A 125 -14.07 14.24 17.21
N GLY A 126 -13.70 15.32 16.53
CA GLY A 126 -14.11 16.69 16.87
C GLY A 126 -13.33 17.37 17.99
N ARG A 127 -12.38 16.69 18.65
CA ARG A 127 -11.49 17.29 19.67
C ARG A 127 -10.22 17.79 19.01
N VAL A 128 -9.78 19.01 19.34
CA VAL A 128 -8.51 19.58 18.88
C VAL A 128 -7.50 19.50 20.01
N TYR A 129 -6.33 18.92 19.74
CA TYR A 129 -5.20 18.87 20.66
C TYR A 129 -4.22 20.00 20.33
N PRO A 130 -3.77 20.77 21.33
CA PRO A 130 -2.80 21.83 21.10
C PRO A 130 -1.46 21.24 20.63
N THR A 131 -0.90 21.80 19.57
CA THR A 131 0.52 21.61 19.23
C THR A 131 1.36 22.44 20.18
N ASN A 132 2.02 21.81 21.15
CA ASN A 132 3.06 22.48 21.91
C ASN A 132 4.20 22.81 20.95
N SER A 133 4.35 24.09 20.63
CA SER A 133 5.44 24.68 19.84
C SER A 133 6.74 24.72 20.64
#